data_AF-A0A974BIJ6-F1
#
_entry.id   AF-A0A974BIJ6-F1
#
_cell.length_a   1.000
_cell.length_b   1.000
_cell.length_c   1.000
_cell.angle_alpha   90.00
_cell.angle_beta   90.00
_cell.angle_gamma   90.00
#
_symmetry.space_group_name_H-M   'P 1'
#
loop_
_entity.id
_entity.type
_entity.pdbx_description
1 polymer ?
#
loop_
_entity_poly.entity_id
_entity_poly.type
_entity_poly.pdbx_seq_one_letter_code
_entity_poly.pdbx_strand_id
1 'polypeptide(L)'
;MKYYNLVFINHGNSGKNYLFKLHLKVSLEKGEKVFVETSRGECIATTASDSFIVDNYTAEQIIAGTGAYKPLKDVIGWAEKQEGYRCMYFDVIDIPF
;
A
#
# COMPACT_ATOMS: atom_id res chain seq x y z
N MET A 1 -12.77 6.27 21.63
CA MET A 1 -11.60 5.38 21.40
C MET A 1 -11.16 5.53 19.96
N LYS A 2 -9.85 5.54 19.69
CA LYS A 2 -9.29 5.61 18.33
C LYS A 2 -8.85 4.22 17.91
N TYR A 3 -9.24 3.80 16.71
CA TYR A 3 -8.89 2.51 16.12
C TYR A 3 -7.99 2.73 14.90
N TYR A 4 -7.16 1.73 14.63
CA TYR A 4 -6.31 1.65 13.45
C TYR A 4 -6.57 0.34 12.75
N ASN A 5 -6.65 0.40 11.43
CA ASN A 5 -6.64 -0.79 10.59
C ASN A 5 -5.24 -0.91 9.99
N LEU A 6 -4.58 -2.02 10.27
CA LEU A 6 -3.17 -2.23 10.00
C LEU A 6 -2.99 -3.48 9.13
N VAL A 7 -1.94 -3.48 8.31
CA VAL A 7 -1.57 -4.62 7.47
C VAL A 7 -0.06 -4.68 7.30
N PHE A 8 0.49 -5.88 7.24
CA PHE A 8 1.88 -6.06 6.84
C PHE A 8 1.97 -6.14 5.32
N ILE A 9 2.90 -5.39 4.74
CA ILE A 9 3.13 -5.30 3.29
C ILE A 9 4.55 -5.76 2.97
N ASN A 10 4.70 -6.52 1.90
CA ASN A 10 5.97 -6.95 1.34
C ASN A 10 6.22 -6.29 -0.02
N HIS A 11 7.39 -5.67 -0.19
CA HIS A 11 7.79 -5.00 -1.42
C HIS A 11 8.55 -5.89 -2.42
N GLY A 12 8.28 -7.20 -2.46
CA GLY A 12 8.80 -8.18 -3.43
C GLY A 12 10.31 -8.49 -3.32
N ASN A 13 11.15 -7.44 -3.28
CA ASN A 13 12.61 -7.50 -3.32
C ASN A 13 13.26 -7.29 -1.94
N SER A 14 12.49 -6.90 -0.93
CA SER A 14 13.05 -6.46 0.36
C SER A 14 13.32 -7.61 1.35
N GLY A 15 12.65 -8.76 1.20
CA GLY A 15 12.68 -9.84 2.20
C GLY A 15 12.11 -9.44 3.58
N LYS A 16 11.77 -8.17 3.78
CA LYS A 16 11.17 -7.59 4.98
C LYS A 16 9.71 -7.24 4.74
N ASN A 17 8.94 -7.32 5.82
CA ASN A 17 7.57 -6.84 5.88
C ASN A 17 7.53 -5.50 6.61
N TYR A 18 6.68 -4.61 6.13
CA TYR A 18 6.53 -3.25 6.64
C TYR A 18 5.09 -3.06 7.08
N LEU A 19 4.89 -2.33 8.18
CA LEU A 19 3.56 -2.05 8.70
C LEU A 19 2.97 -0.83 8.00
N PHE A 20 1.77 -0.99 7.46
CA PHE A 20 1.00 0.08 6.82
C PHE A 20 -0.35 0.25 7.50
N LYS A 21 -0.92 1.44 7.32
CA LYS A 21 -2.26 1.80 7.73
C LYS A 21 -3.22 1.73 6.54
N LEU A 22 -4.46 1.36 6.80
CA LEU A 22 -5.54 1.43 5.83
C LEU A 22 -6.80 2.05 6.44
N HIS A 23 -7.76 2.36 5.58
CA HIS A 23 -9.05 2.89 5.99
C HIS A 23 -9.83 1.83 6.80
N LEU A 24 -10.53 2.25 7.87
CA LEU A 24 -11.25 1.33 8.78
C LEU A 24 -12.36 0.51 8.10
N LYS A 25 -12.86 0.97 6.96
CA LYS A 25 -13.91 0.27 6.17
C LYS A 25 -13.35 -0.69 5.11
N VAL A 26 -12.04 -0.75 4.94
CA VAL A 26 -11.38 -1.61 3.95
C VAL A 26 -10.88 -2.87 4.67
N SER A 27 -11.05 -4.02 4.05
CA SER A 27 -10.44 -5.26 4.49
C SER A 27 -9.53 -5.75 3.37
N LEU A 28 -8.34 -6.20 3.72
CA LEU A 28 -7.39 -6.82 2.80
C LEU A 28 -7.06 -8.23 3.28
N GLU A 29 -6.93 -9.13 2.33
CA GLU A 29 -6.49 -10.50 2.56
C GLU A 29 -5.01 -10.66 2.20
N LYS A 30 -4.33 -11.61 2.82
CA LYS A 30 -2.94 -11.94 2.51
C LYS A 30 -2.79 -12.37 1.04
N GLY A 31 -1.79 -11.82 0.36
CA GLY A 31 -1.46 -12.14 -1.03
C GLY A 31 -2.08 -11.19 -2.06
N GLU A 32 -2.95 -10.28 -1.64
CA GLU A 32 -3.50 -9.24 -2.50
C GLU A 32 -2.43 -8.24 -2.94
N LYS A 33 -2.56 -7.76 -4.18
CA LYS A 33 -1.71 -6.67 -4.69
C LYS A 33 -2.37 -5.32 -4.44
N VAL A 34 -1.60 -4.41 -3.88
CA VAL A 34 -2.05 -3.08 -3.50
C VAL A 34 -1.04 -2.01 -3.91
N PHE A 35 -1.51 -0.78 -4.04
CA PHE A 35 -0.65 0.40 -4.12
C PHE A 35 -0.47 0.99 -2.72
N VAL A 36 0.77 1.34 -2.39
CA VAL A 36 1.13 1.94 -1.10
C VAL A 36 2.01 3.18 -1.27
N GLU A 37 1.94 4.10 -0.31
CA GLU A 37 2.79 5.28 -0.31
C GLU A 37 4.15 4.98 0.35
N THR A 38 5.25 5.28 -0.32
CA THR A 38 6.60 5.17 0.27
C THR A 38 7.27 6.53 0.30
N SER A 39 8.41 6.65 1.00
CA SER A 39 9.22 7.86 0.98
C SER A 39 9.78 8.21 -0.41
N ARG A 40 9.71 7.29 -1.37
CA ARG A 40 10.17 7.46 -2.76
C ARG A 40 9.00 7.59 -3.75
N GLY A 41 7.78 7.76 -3.26
CA GLY A 41 6.56 7.78 -4.06
C GLY A 41 5.75 6.48 -3.95
N GLU A 42 4.74 6.37 -4.79
CA GLU A 42 3.82 5.23 -4.80
C GLU A 42 4.45 3.99 -5.44
N CYS A 43 4.16 2.82 -4.91
CA CYS A 43 4.58 1.57 -5.53
C CYS A 43 3.59 0.43 -5.30
N ILE A 44 3.65 -0.58 -6.18
CA ILE A 44 2.91 -1.82 -6.02
C ILE A 44 3.62 -2.68 -4.98
N ALA A 45 2.82 -3.28 -4.10
CA ALA A 45 3.29 -4.24 -3.11
C ALA A 45 2.25 -5.35 -2.90
N THR A 46 2.62 -6.36 -2.13
CA THR A 46 1.75 -7.49 -1.80
C THR A 46 1.48 -7.51 -0.30
N THR A 47 0.24 -7.77 0.11
CA THR A 47 -0.09 -7.97 1.52
C THR A 47 0.58 -9.25 2.05
N ALA A 48 1.32 -9.13 3.13
CA ALA A 48 2.00 -10.24 3.82
C ALA A 48 1.14 -10.87 4.93
N SER A 49 0.10 -10.16 5.38
CA SER A 49 -0.92 -10.61 6.32
C SER A 49 -2.30 -10.13 5.86
N ASP A 50 -3.35 -10.67 6.47
CA ASP A 50 -4.66 -10.03 6.45
C ASP A 50 -4.60 -8.69 7.19
N SER A 51 -5.51 -7.78 6.87
CA SER A 51 -5.67 -6.55 7.64
C SER A 51 -6.34 -6.81 8.99
N PHE A 52 -5.95 -6.09 10.02
CA PHE A 52 -6.50 -6.24 11.37
C PHE A 52 -6.76 -4.89 12.03
N ILE A 53 -7.89 -4.79 12.72
CA ILE A 53 -8.30 -3.59 13.44
C ILE A 53 -7.92 -3.72 14.91
N VAL A 54 -7.20 -2.72 15.40
CA VAL A 54 -6.72 -2.65 16.78
C VAL A 54 -7.00 -1.27 17.37
N ASP A 55 -7.11 -1.20 18.69
CA ASP A 55 -7.18 0.07 19.40
C ASP A 55 -5.82 0.80 19.40
N ASN A 56 -5.82 2.07 19.79
CA ASN A 56 -4.61 2.90 19.80
C ASN A 56 -3.48 2.34 20.68
N TYR A 57 -3.76 1.76 21.85
CA TYR A 57 -2.72 1.20 22.71
C TYR A 57 -2.06 0.00 22.03
N THR A 58 -2.87 -0.92 21.50
CA THR A 58 -2.36 -2.10 20.79
C THR A 58 -1.58 -1.71 19.52
N ALA A 59 -2.07 -0.74 18.74
CA ALA A 59 -1.34 -0.24 17.57
C ALA A 59 0.05 0.31 17.93
N GLU A 60 0.15 1.06 19.03
CA GLU A 60 1.40 1.61 19.54
C GLU A 60 2.40 0.52 19.95
N GLN A 61 1.94 -0.56 20.58
CA GLN A 61 2.79 -1.71 20.91
C GLN A 61 3.29 -2.42 19.65
N ILE A 62 2.44 -2.60 18.63
CA ILE A 62 2.84 -3.23 17.37
C ILE A 62 3.86 -2.37 16.62
N ILE A 63 3.67 -1.05 16.58
CA ILE A 63 4.64 -0.13 15.95
C ILE A 63 6.00 -0.24 16.66
N ALA A 64 6.02 -0.23 18.00
CA ALA A 64 7.24 -0.37 18.78
C ALA A 64 7.93 -1.72 18.56
N GLY A 65 7.16 -2.83 18.59
CA GLY A 65 7.69 -4.18 18.43
C GLY A 65 8.21 -4.49 17.02
N THR A 66 7.64 -3.85 16.00
CA THR A 66 8.04 -4.04 14.59
C THR A 66 9.10 -3.06 14.12
N GLY A 67 9.38 -2.00 14.89
CA GLY A 67 10.29 -0.92 14.49
C GLY A 67 9.74 -0.08 13.33
N ALA A 68 8.42 -0.02 13.16
CA ALA A 68 7.81 0.75 12.09
C ALA A 68 7.98 2.28 12.30
N TYR A 69 8.22 3.01 11.22
CA TYR A 69 8.35 4.47 11.26
C TYR A 69 7.00 5.15 11.47
N LYS A 70 7.03 6.28 12.20
CA LYS A 70 5.86 7.15 12.39
C LYS A 70 6.01 8.45 11.57
N PRO A 71 4.91 8.98 11.01
CA PRO A 71 3.58 8.36 10.92
C PRO A 71 3.61 7.12 10.01
N LEU A 72 2.76 6.13 10.29
CA LEU A 72 2.59 4.98 9.40
C LEU A 72 2.12 5.47 8.04
N LYS A 73 2.69 4.88 6.98
CA LYS A 73 2.27 5.13 5.61
C LYS A 73 0.97 4.40 5.28
N ASP A 74 0.24 4.92 4.31
CA ASP A 74 -1.09 4.43 3.95
C ASP A 74 -1.03 3.46 2.75
N VAL A 75 -1.94 2.49 2.76
CA VAL A 75 -2.36 1.76 1.56
C VAL A 75 -3.33 2.65 0.79
N ILE A 76 -3.00 2.91 -0.48
CA ILE A 76 -3.69 3.90 -1.32
C ILE A 76 -4.85 3.26 -2.08
N GLY A 77 -4.73 1.99 -2.47
CA GLY A 77 -5.80 1.27 -3.16
C GLY A 77 -5.41 -0.13 -3.61
N TRP A 78 -6.37 -0.88 -4.16
CA TRP A 78 -6.12 -2.17 -4.80
C TRP A 78 -5.38 -1.98 -6.13
N ALA A 79 -4.45 -2.88 -6.44
CA ALA A 79 -3.84 -2.93 -7.76
C ALA A 79 -4.67 -3.86 -8.66
N GLU A 80 -5.51 -3.26 -9.50
CA GLU A 80 -6.29 -4.01 -10.49
C GLU A 80 -5.47 -4.18 -11.79
N LYS A 81 -5.35 -5.42 -12.28
CA LYS A 81 -4.70 -5.69 -13.56
C LYS A 81 -5.68 -5.33 -14.68
N GLN A 82 -5.39 -4.29 -15.45
CA GLN A 82 -6.16 -3.97 -16.66
C GLN A 82 -5.57 -4.72 -17.86
N GLU A 83 -6.35 -5.61 -18.47
CA GLU A 83 -6.03 -6.19 -19.79
C GLU A 83 -6.74 -5.38 -20.88
N GLY A 84 -5.99 -4.87 -21.87
CA GLY A 84 -6.53 -4.10 -22.97
C GLY A 84 -5.52 -3.16 -23.63
N TYR A 85 -5.92 -2.56 -24.74
CA TYR A 85 -5.14 -1.53 -25.44
C TYR A 85 -5.66 -0.14 -25.03
N ARG A 86 -4.77 0.77 -24.67
CA ARG A 86 -5.10 2.21 -24.54
C ARG A 86 -4.60 2.94 -25.78
N CYS A 87 -5.43 3.82 -26.34
CA CYS A 87 -5.01 4.70 -27.43
C CYS A 87 -4.01 5.73 -26.90
N MET A 88 -2.83 5.81 -27.51
CA MET A 88 -1.87 6.89 -27.30
C MET A 88 -1.94 7.78 -28.53
N TYR A 89 -2.52 8.97 -28.39
CA TYR A 89 -2.62 9.94 -29.48
C TYR A 89 -1.24 10.51 -29.79
N PHE A 90 -0.90 10.62 -31.07
CA PHE A 90 0.38 11.14 -31.56
C PHE A 90 0.44 12.67 -31.59
N ASP A 91 -0.30 13.36 -30.72
CA ASP A 91 -0.51 14.81 -30.80
C ASP A 91 0.71 15.66 -30.36
N VAL A 92 1.89 15.03 -30.27
CA VAL A 92 3.19 15.72 -30.21
C VAL A 92 4.14 15.10 -31.22
N ILE A 93 3.74 15.10 -32.49
CA ILE A 93 4.73 15.15 -33.56
C ILE A 93 4.38 16.31 -34.47
N ASP A 94 4.82 17.50 -34.05
CA ASP A 94 5.04 18.61 -34.98
C ASP A 94 6.19 18.15 -35.89
N ILE A 95 5.85 17.44 -36.97
CA ILE A 95 6.79 17.12 -38.05
C ILE A 95 6.66 18.27 -39.05
N PRO A 96 7.61 19.22 -39.10
CA PRO A 96 7.66 20.15 -40.21
C PRO A 96 8.17 19.37 -41.42
N PHE A 97 7.27 19.04 -42.35
CA PHE A 97 7.68 18.73 -43.72
C PHE A 97 8.01 20.03 -44.44
#